data_AF-A0A3Q3J1L2-F1
#
_entry.id   AF-A0A3Q3J1L2-F1
#
_cell.length_a   1.000
_cell.length_b   1.000
_cell.length_c   1.000
_cell.angle_alpha   90.00
_cell.angle_beta   90.00
_cell.angle_gamma   90.00
#
_symmetry.space_group_name_H-M   'P 1'
#
loop_
_entity.id
_entity.type
_entity.pdbx_description
1 polymer ?
#
loop_
_entity_poly.entity_id
_entity_poly.type
_entity_poly.pdbx_seq_one_letter_code
_entity_poly.pdbx_strand_id
1 'polypeptide(L)'
;RLQCPFICLCCVCVSPAVVLTSCDFNQGHDPYCRFSQDNTDNGDWTRHKEYTSLFCLILCVEGYYIYHECDNVANGQKARLLSPVLTSSASEICVQFRYYMYGMDSHNILRVLAKTPSGDEEVWNKTGIQSPSWLKGSITVHEWKKMF
;
A
#
# COMPACT_ATOMS: atom_id res chain seq x y z
N ARG A 1 -7.51 5.47 25.12
CA ARG A 1 -6.69 4.54 24.33
C ARG A 1 -6.50 5.21 22.99
N LEU A 2 -5.38 5.91 22.81
CA LEU A 2 -5.17 6.85 21.70
C LEU A 2 -4.32 6.18 20.63
N GLN A 3 -4.79 6.33 19.38
CA GLN A 3 -4.25 5.83 18.13
C GLN A 3 -2.72 5.85 18.02
N CYS A 4 -2.13 4.70 17.70
CA CYS A 4 -0.80 4.61 17.11
C CYS A 4 -0.92 4.38 15.59
N PRO A 5 0.12 4.74 14.81
CA PRO A 5 -0.01 5.15 13.42
C PRO A 5 -0.36 3.99 12.49
N PHE A 6 -1.53 4.10 11.86
CA PHE A 6 -1.88 3.20 10.79
C PHE A 6 -1.18 3.65 9.52
N ILE A 7 -0.41 2.74 8.90
CA ILE A 7 -0.19 2.86 7.46
C ILE A 7 -1.49 2.35 6.83
N CYS A 8 -2.26 3.24 6.22
CA CYS A 8 -3.46 2.84 5.49
C CYS A 8 -3.22 2.96 3.99
N LEU A 9 -3.75 2.03 3.19
CA LEU A 9 -3.81 2.09 1.74
C LEU A 9 -5.26 1.96 1.29
N CYS A 10 -5.75 2.91 0.50
CA CYS A 10 -7.16 2.91 0.04
C CYS A 10 -7.30 2.59 -1.45
N CYS A 11 -6.31 2.95 -2.28
CA CYS A 11 -6.32 2.59 -3.69
C CYS A 11 -4.90 2.28 -4.14
N VAL A 12 -4.73 1.27 -5.00
CA VAL A 12 -3.51 1.01 -5.75
C VAL A 12 -3.87 0.80 -7.20
N CYS A 13 -3.28 1.58 -8.10
CA CYS A 13 -3.44 1.47 -9.55
C CYS A 13 -2.06 1.34 -10.20
N VAL A 14 -1.96 0.47 -11.19
CA VAL A 14 -0.72 0.26 -11.95
C VAL A 14 -1.01 0.38 -13.43
N SER A 15 -0.34 1.29 -14.14
CA SER A 15 -0.66 1.59 -15.55
C SER A 15 0.53 2.09 -16.39
N PRO A 16 0.75 1.52 -17.59
CA PRO A 16 1.46 2.13 -18.69
C PRO A 16 0.45 2.69 -19.71
N ALA A 17 -0.04 3.93 -19.53
CA ALA A 17 -1.15 4.54 -20.29
C ALA A 17 -2.52 3.80 -20.26
N VAL A 18 -2.56 2.49 -19.98
CA VAL A 18 -3.72 1.63 -19.75
C VAL A 18 -3.62 1.03 -18.34
N VAL A 19 -4.73 0.86 -17.62
CA VAL A 19 -4.71 0.27 -16.27
C VAL A 19 -4.47 -1.25 -16.36
N LEU A 20 -3.34 -1.73 -15.82
CA LEU A 20 -3.01 -3.16 -15.71
C LEU A 20 -3.71 -3.84 -14.53
N THR A 21 -3.76 -3.14 -13.40
CA THR A 21 -4.47 -3.59 -12.21
C THR A 21 -4.89 -2.39 -11.36
N SER A 22 -6.02 -2.52 -10.68
CA SER A 22 -6.53 -1.53 -9.73
C SER A 22 -7.22 -2.25 -8.58
N CYS A 23 -7.06 -1.73 -7.37
CA CYS A 23 -7.83 -2.17 -6.22
C CYS A 23 -8.19 -1.00 -5.32
N ASP A 24 -9.47 -0.87 -5.00
CA ASP A 24 -10.03 0.15 -4.10
C ASP A 24 -10.50 -0.45 -2.76
N PHE A 25 -10.30 -1.77 -2.58
CA PHE A 25 -10.67 -2.57 -1.41
C PHE A 25 -12.17 -2.54 -1.04
N ASN A 26 -13.05 -1.97 -1.88
CA ASN A 26 -14.46 -1.79 -1.54
C ASN A 26 -15.30 -3.05 -1.77
N GLN A 27 -14.84 -3.96 -2.63
CA GLN A 27 -15.57 -5.16 -3.00
C GLN A 27 -15.58 -6.17 -1.84
N GLY A 28 -16.77 -6.48 -1.32
CA GLY A 28 -16.92 -7.42 -0.20
C GLY A 28 -16.49 -8.85 -0.52
N HIS A 29 -16.80 -9.33 -1.73
CA HIS A 29 -16.52 -10.70 -2.17
C HIS A 29 -15.07 -10.90 -2.66
N ASP A 30 -14.37 -9.80 -2.96
CA ASP A 30 -12.98 -9.79 -3.43
C ASP A 30 -12.22 -8.61 -2.80
N PRO A 31 -11.94 -8.68 -1.47
CA PRO A 31 -11.49 -7.54 -0.68
C PRO A 31 -10.10 -7.02 -1.05
N TYR A 32 -9.26 -7.85 -1.67
CA TYR A 32 -7.91 -7.49 -2.11
C TYR A 32 -7.78 -7.53 -3.63
N CYS A 33 -8.88 -7.69 -4.35
CA CYS A 33 -8.88 -7.79 -5.81
C CYS A 33 -7.92 -8.91 -6.27
N ARG A 34 -7.01 -8.59 -7.19
CA ARG A 34 -5.94 -9.53 -7.63
C ARG A 34 -4.66 -9.43 -6.80
N PHE A 35 -4.64 -8.63 -5.73
CA PHE A 35 -3.51 -8.55 -4.82
C PHE A 35 -3.58 -9.70 -3.80
N SER A 36 -2.42 -10.09 -3.28
CA SER A 36 -2.31 -11.16 -2.29
C SER A 36 -1.39 -10.74 -1.15
N GLN A 37 -1.68 -11.19 0.07
CA GLN A 37 -0.75 -11.06 1.20
C GLN A 37 0.45 -11.98 0.97
N ASP A 38 1.63 -11.55 1.38
CA ASP A 38 2.83 -12.39 1.38
C ASP A 38 2.83 -13.30 2.60
N ASN A 39 2.78 -14.62 2.40
CA ASN A 39 2.79 -15.58 3.51
C ASN A 39 4.21 -15.88 4.05
N THR A 40 5.24 -15.20 3.54
CA THR A 40 6.64 -15.37 3.96
C THR A 40 7.12 -14.28 4.91
N ASP A 41 6.32 -13.24 5.14
CA ASP A 41 6.61 -12.23 6.15
C ASP A 41 5.99 -12.60 7.51
N ASN A 42 5.91 -11.63 8.42
CA ASN A 42 5.48 -11.85 9.80
C ASN A 42 4.29 -10.96 10.18
N GLY A 43 3.49 -10.49 9.22
CA GLY A 43 2.31 -9.67 9.47
C GLY A 43 1.45 -9.48 8.22
N ASP A 44 0.14 -9.31 8.41
CA ASP A 44 -0.81 -9.15 7.29
C ASP A 44 -1.45 -7.76 7.31
N TRP A 45 -1.76 -7.23 6.12
CA TRP A 45 -2.61 -6.05 6.00
C TRP A 45 -4.06 -6.41 6.34
N THR A 46 -4.66 -5.71 7.28
CA THR A 46 -6.06 -5.92 7.68
C THR A 46 -6.98 -4.98 6.91
N ARG A 47 -8.08 -5.47 6.36
CA ARG A 47 -9.11 -4.63 5.74
C ARG A 47 -10.02 -4.00 6.80
N HIS A 48 -10.28 -2.70 6.69
CA HIS A 48 -11.12 -1.95 7.61
C HIS A 48 -12.05 -1.00 6.88
N LYS A 49 -13.11 -0.61 7.59
CA LYS A 49 -13.96 0.51 7.22
C LYS A 49 -14.41 1.21 8.49
N GLU A 50 -14.06 2.48 8.60
CA GLU A 50 -14.35 3.27 9.80
C GLU A 50 -15.73 3.93 9.62
N TYR A 51 -16.73 3.43 10.36
CA TYR A 51 -18.13 3.86 10.21
C TYR A 51 -18.54 4.98 11.20
N THR A 52 -17.84 5.14 12.32
CA THR A 52 -18.35 5.92 13.47
C THR A 52 -17.23 6.46 14.35
N SER A 53 -16.39 7.33 13.79
CA SER A 53 -15.28 7.95 14.51
C SER A 53 -15.20 9.42 14.11
N LEU A 54 -14.96 10.33 15.05
CA LEU A 54 -14.73 11.76 14.75
C LEU A 54 -13.59 11.95 13.73
N PHE A 55 -12.70 10.96 13.62
CA PHE A 55 -11.65 10.88 12.60
C PHE A 55 -12.21 10.75 11.17
N CYS A 56 -13.34 10.08 10.97
CA CYS A 56 -13.98 9.90 9.66
C CYS A 56 -14.45 11.23 9.05
N LEU A 57 -14.97 12.16 9.87
CA LEU A 57 -15.44 13.48 9.42
C LEU A 57 -14.34 14.35 8.80
N ILE A 58 -13.08 14.11 9.16
CA ILE A 58 -11.94 14.94 8.73
C ILE A 58 -11.06 14.17 7.73
N LEU A 59 -10.97 12.84 7.87
CA LEU A 59 -9.89 12.05 7.29
C LEU A 59 -10.34 10.89 6.41
N CYS A 60 -11.62 10.54 6.28
CA CYS A 60 -11.96 9.34 5.50
C CYS A 60 -11.96 9.57 3.99
N VAL A 61 -11.45 8.56 3.28
CA VAL A 61 -11.96 8.23 1.94
C VAL A 61 -13.24 7.42 2.17
N GLU A 62 -14.34 7.76 1.50
CA GLU A 62 -15.55 6.91 1.55
C GLU A 62 -15.19 5.51 1.05
N GLY A 63 -15.39 4.49 1.89
CA GLY A 63 -15.11 3.10 1.50
C GLY A 63 -14.27 2.31 2.50
N TYR A 64 -13.67 1.24 2.01
CA TYR A 64 -12.73 0.39 2.73
C TYR A 64 -11.29 0.80 2.42
N TYR A 65 -10.41 0.50 3.36
CA TYR A 65 -8.97 0.59 3.17
C TYR A 65 -8.33 -0.61 3.85
N ILE A 66 -7.08 -0.87 3.53
CA ILE A 66 -6.26 -1.82 4.27
C ILE A 66 -5.31 -1.06 5.19
N TYR A 67 -5.02 -1.61 6.35
CA TYR A 67 -4.13 -1.01 7.32
C TYR A 67 -3.27 -2.07 7.98
N HIS A 68 -2.11 -1.64 8.46
CA HIS A 68 -1.27 -2.43 9.35
C HIS A 68 -1.36 -1.81 10.75
N GLU A 69 -1.82 -2.59 11.73
CA GLU A 69 -1.88 -2.15 13.13
C GLU A 69 -0.46 -2.18 13.70
N CYS A 70 -0.02 -1.07 14.31
CA CYS A 70 1.29 -1.00 14.98
C CYS A 70 1.18 -1.16 16.50
N ASP A 71 -0.04 -1.21 17.05
CA ASP A 71 -0.28 -1.41 18.47
C ASP A 71 -0.11 -2.89 18.86
N ASN A 72 0.72 -3.15 19.88
CA ASN A 72 1.08 -4.50 20.37
C ASN A 72 1.83 -5.40 19.36
N VAL A 73 2.39 -4.80 18.31
CA VAL A 73 3.21 -5.48 17.32
C VAL A 73 4.69 -5.42 17.74
N ALA A 74 5.40 -6.55 17.63
CA ALA A 74 6.84 -6.58 17.87
C ALA A 74 7.57 -5.69 16.86
N ASN A 75 8.56 -4.92 17.33
CA ASN A 75 9.42 -4.12 16.46
C ASN A 75 9.99 -4.98 15.32
N GLY A 76 9.84 -4.50 14.08
CA GLY A 76 10.34 -5.19 12.90
C GLY A 76 9.34 -6.13 12.21
N GLN A 77 8.06 -6.12 12.58
CA GLN A 77 7.03 -6.71 11.71
C GLN A 77 6.95 -6.03 10.35
N LYS A 78 6.66 -6.83 9.34
CA LYS A 78 6.52 -6.45 7.95
C LYS A 78 5.23 -7.10 7.46
N ALA A 79 4.44 -6.30 6.76
CA ALA A 79 3.31 -6.78 5.97
C ALA A 79 3.49 -6.36 4.52
N ARG A 80 3.50 -7.33 3.62
CA ARG A 80 3.72 -7.14 2.19
C ARG A 80 2.44 -7.51 1.44
N LEU A 81 1.95 -6.55 0.66
CA LEU A 81 0.89 -6.79 -0.32
C LEU A 81 1.53 -6.94 -1.71
N LEU A 82 1.33 -8.10 -2.32
CA LEU A 82 1.88 -8.45 -3.62
C LEU A 82 0.85 -8.16 -4.72
N SER A 83 1.26 -7.43 -5.76
CA SER A 83 0.46 -7.26 -6.97
C SER A 83 0.36 -8.58 -7.75
N PRO A 84 -0.65 -8.74 -8.62
CA PRO A 84 -0.60 -9.82 -9.61
C PRO A 84 0.62 -9.66 -10.51
N VAL A 85 1.00 -10.74 -11.20
CA VAL A 85 2.03 -10.68 -12.25
C VAL A 85 1.57 -9.70 -13.33
N LEU A 86 2.36 -8.65 -13.55
CA LEU A 86 2.06 -7.61 -14.53
C LEU A 86 2.82 -7.92 -15.82
N THR A 87 2.09 -8.26 -16.87
CA THR A 87 2.64 -8.40 -18.23
C THR A 87 2.27 -7.16 -19.02
N SER A 88 3.26 -6.37 -19.43
CA SER A 88 3.09 -5.21 -20.30
C SER A 88 4.13 -5.25 -21.41
N SER A 89 3.95 -4.48 -22.49
CA SER A 89 4.97 -4.21 -23.51
C SER A 89 5.54 -2.79 -23.43
N ALA A 90 5.05 -1.98 -22.48
CA ALA A 90 5.48 -0.60 -22.31
C ALA A 90 6.82 -0.47 -21.57
N SER A 91 7.63 0.51 -21.92
CA SER A 91 8.93 0.74 -21.26
C SER A 91 8.82 1.22 -19.80
N GLU A 92 7.65 1.70 -19.38
CA GLU A 92 7.44 2.35 -18.10
C GLU A 92 6.09 1.96 -17.51
N ILE A 93 6.04 1.73 -16.21
CA ILE A 93 4.80 1.47 -15.47
C ILE A 93 4.69 2.49 -14.34
N CYS A 94 3.54 3.17 -14.25
CA CYS A 94 3.23 4.06 -13.14
C CYS A 94 2.43 3.32 -12.07
N VAL A 95 2.90 3.36 -10.83
CA VAL A 95 2.18 2.88 -9.64
C VAL A 95 1.68 4.08 -8.87
N GLN A 96 0.37 4.16 -8.68
CA GLN A 96 -0.31 5.24 -7.96
C GLN A 96 -1.10 4.68 -6.80
N PHE A 97 -1.02 5.32 -5.65
CA PHE A 97 -1.74 4.89 -4.46
C PHE A 97 -2.07 6.05 -3.53
N ARG A 98 -3.04 5.84 -2.66
CA ARG A 98 -3.32 6.76 -1.55
C ARG A 98 -2.89 6.12 -0.25
N TYR A 99 -2.11 6.86 0.53
CA TYR A 99 -1.63 6.41 1.82
C TYR A 99 -1.93 7.41 2.93
N TYR A 100 -2.13 6.89 4.12
CA TYR A 100 -2.22 7.66 5.36
C TYR A 100 -1.11 7.17 6.29
N MET A 101 -0.33 8.09 6.85
CA MET A 101 0.77 7.79 7.77
C MET A 101 0.84 8.90 8.82
N TYR A 102 0.13 8.72 9.94
CA TYR A 102 0.09 9.67 11.04
C TYR A 102 -0.13 8.95 12.37
N GLY A 103 0.52 9.43 13.43
CA GLY A 103 0.46 8.88 14.78
C GLY A 103 1.76 9.20 15.52
N MET A 104 2.25 8.30 16.37
CA MET A 104 3.36 8.58 17.27
C MET A 104 4.70 7.91 16.89
N ASP A 105 4.68 6.89 16.04
CA ASP A 105 5.91 6.18 15.65
C ASP A 105 6.59 6.84 14.44
N SER A 106 7.77 7.40 14.69
CA SER A 106 8.64 8.02 13.68
C SER A 106 9.48 7.02 12.89
N HIS A 107 9.46 5.73 13.22
CA HIS A 107 10.29 4.70 12.58
C HIS A 107 9.53 3.84 11.58
N ASN A 108 8.21 3.98 11.49
CA ASN A 108 7.41 3.23 10.51
C ASN A 108 7.79 3.58 9.08
N ILE A 109 7.86 2.57 8.21
CA ILE A 109 8.29 2.75 6.82
C ILE A 109 7.25 2.11 5.89
N LEU A 110 6.70 2.91 4.98
CA LEU A 110 5.95 2.41 3.82
C LEU A 110 6.88 2.38 2.61
N ARG A 111 6.95 1.25 1.91
CA ARG A 111 7.81 1.05 0.73
C ARG A 111 7.00 0.52 -0.44
N VAL A 112 7.43 0.86 -1.65
CA VAL A 112 7.05 0.17 -2.88
C VAL A 112 8.30 -0.52 -3.41
N LEU A 113 8.18 -1.82 -3.64
CA LEU A 113 9.27 -2.65 -4.16
C LEU A 113 8.89 -3.13 -5.56
N ALA A 114 9.83 -3.03 -6.50
CA ALA A 114 9.75 -3.66 -7.79
C ALA A 114 10.42 -5.05 -7.72
N LYS A 115 9.70 -6.09 -8.12
CA LYS A 115 10.25 -7.44 -8.18
C LYS A 115 11.04 -7.60 -9.48
N THR A 116 12.35 -7.78 -9.38
CA THR A 116 13.28 -7.97 -10.50
C THR A 116 13.85 -9.39 -10.50
N PRO A 117 14.50 -9.84 -11.59
CA PRO A 117 15.21 -11.13 -11.59
C PRO A 117 16.32 -11.21 -10.55
N SER A 118 16.92 -10.07 -10.19
CA SER A 118 17.94 -9.94 -9.16
C SER A 118 17.38 -9.86 -7.73
N GLY A 119 16.05 -9.85 -7.56
CA GLY A 119 15.38 -9.70 -6.29
C GLY A 119 14.52 -8.43 -6.20
N ASP A 120 14.09 -8.09 -4.99
CA ASP A 120 13.26 -6.91 -4.73
C ASP A 120 14.13 -5.64 -4.73
N GLU A 121 13.73 -4.64 -5.53
CA GLU A 121 14.35 -3.32 -5.61
C GLU A 121 13.40 -2.26 -5.01
N GLU A 122 13.89 -1.44 -4.08
CA GLU A 122 13.08 -0.36 -3.52
C GLU A 122 13.01 0.82 -4.49
N VAL A 123 11.80 1.15 -4.93
CA VAL A 123 11.55 2.22 -5.91
C VAL A 123 10.90 3.46 -5.29
N TRP A 124 10.32 3.32 -4.10
CA TRP A 124 9.70 4.42 -3.36
C TRP A 124 9.63 4.11 -1.87
N ASN A 125 9.82 5.11 -1.01
CA ASN A 125 9.57 4.97 0.42
C ASN A 125 9.08 6.27 1.07
N LYS A 126 8.47 6.12 2.26
CA LYS A 126 8.25 7.17 3.26
C LYS A 126 8.50 6.61 4.66
N THR A 127 9.10 7.42 5.52
CA THR A 127 9.47 7.05 6.88
C THR A 127 8.89 8.03 7.90
N GLY A 128 8.27 7.49 8.94
CA GLY A 128 7.71 8.22 10.06
C GLY A 128 6.41 8.95 9.72
N ILE A 129 6.10 9.95 10.53
CA ILE A 129 4.87 10.73 10.45
C ILE A 129 4.90 11.62 9.21
N GLN A 130 3.88 11.52 8.34
CA GLN A 130 3.81 12.26 7.08
C GLN A 130 2.81 13.41 7.13
N SER A 131 1.54 13.10 7.40
CA SER A 131 0.45 14.08 7.37
C SER A 131 -0.75 13.55 8.12
N PRO A 132 -1.47 14.39 8.88
CA PRO A 132 -2.74 14.01 9.46
C PRO A 132 -3.83 13.79 8.42
N SER A 133 -3.59 13.90 7.11
CA SER A 133 -4.54 13.65 6.01
C SER A 133 -3.99 12.67 4.98
N TRP A 134 -4.87 12.04 4.17
CA TRP A 134 -4.45 11.16 3.08
C TRP A 134 -3.57 11.87 2.06
N LEU A 135 -2.48 11.20 1.68
CA LEU A 135 -1.52 11.64 0.68
C LEU A 135 -1.59 10.75 -0.56
N LYS A 136 -1.19 11.30 -1.70
CA LYS A 136 -1.01 10.55 -2.95
C LYS A 136 0.45 10.16 -3.10
N GLY A 137 0.70 8.87 -3.29
CA GLY A 137 1.96 8.31 -3.77
C GLY A 137 1.88 8.03 -5.26
N SER A 138 2.94 8.35 -6.00
CA SER A 138 3.07 8.05 -7.42
C SER A 138 4.53 7.77 -7.70
N ILE A 139 4.82 6.65 -8.38
CA ILE A 139 6.17 6.29 -8.81
C ILE A 139 6.11 5.67 -10.19
N THR A 140 6.97 6.14 -11.08
CA THR A 140 7.19 5.50 -12.39
C THR A 140 8.38 4.56 -12.26
N VAL A 141 8.17 3.28 -12.57
CA VAL A 141 9.21 2.27 -12.64
C VAL A 141 9.57 2.09 -14.10
N HIS A 142 10.81 2.42 -14.43
CA HIS A 142 11.37 2.30 -15.77
C HIS A 142 12.02 0.92 -15.92
N GLU A 143 11.77 0.25 -17.05
CA GLU A 143 12.44 -0.98 -17.49
C GLU A 143 12.45 -2.13 -16.47
N TRP A 144 11.54 -3.11 -16.64
CA TRP A 144 11.76 -4.49 -16.21
C TRP A 144 12.87 -5.02 -17.09
N LYS A 145 14.13 -4.78 -16.67
CA LYS A 145 15.37 -5.05 -17.41
C LYS A 145 15.16 -6.18 -18.41
N LYS A 146 15.07 -5.81 -19.68
CA LYS A 146 14.88 -6.67 -20.85
C LYS A 146 15.54 -8.04 -20.62
N MET A 147 14.72 -9.03 -20.30
CA MET A 147 15.13 -10.43 -20.31
C MET A 147 14.98 -10.90 -21.75
N PHE A 148 16.09 -10.93 -22.48
CA PHE A 148 16.37 -12.02 -23.39
C PHE A 148 17.31 -12.98 -22.67
#